data_AF-A0A539CR02-F1
#
_entry.id   AF-A0A539CR02-F1
#
_cell.length_a   1.000
_cell.length_b   1.000
_cell.length_c   1.000
_cell.angle_alpha   90.00
_cell.angle_beta   90.00
_cell.angle_gamma   90.00
#
_symmetry.space_group_name_H-M   'P 1'
#
loop_
_entity.id
_entity.type
_entity.pdbx_description
1 polymer ?
#
loop_
_entity_poly.entity_id
_entity_poly.type
_entity_poly.pdbx_seq_one_letter_code
_entity_poly.pdbx_strand_id
1 'polypeptide(L)'
;MCEVMMPDGVTPHPTNARATILDDPGAWFGFEQEFFFYKNGRPLGFPESGYPAPQGPYYTGVGSKNVGDVARQIVEEHLGICLDAGINHEGINAEVAKGQWEFQIFGKAPRKPPTKCGSRATSCNAWRKNMAST
;
A
#
# COMPACT_ATOMS: atom_id res chain seq x y z
N MET A 1 -2.34 14.05 -5.43
CA MET A 1 -3.33 13.13 -6.07
C MET A 1 -3.99 13.88 -7.22
N CYS A 2 -4.27 13.24 -8.36
CA CYS A 2 -4.93 13.83 -9.53
C CYS A 2 -5.87 12.82 -10.18
N GLU A 3 -6.81 13.29 -11.00
CA GLU A 3 -7.60 12.47 -11.91
C GLU A 3 -7.10 12.64 -13.34
N VAL A 4 -7.34 11.62 -14.18
CA VAL A 4 -6.95 11.65 -15.59
C VAL A 4 -8.20 11.81 -16.44
N MET A 5 -8.21 12.85 -17.26
CA MET A 5 -9.30 13.23 -18.14
C MET A 5 -8.84 13.16 -19.60
N MET A 6 -9.78 13.04 -20.53
CA MET A 6 -9.54 13.24 -21.95
C MET A 6 -9.21 14.72 -22.23
N PRO A 7 -8.64 15.06 -23.42
CA PRO A 7 -8.28 16.44 -23.75
C PRO A 7 -9.45 17.45 -23.75
N ASP A 8 -10.70 16.98 -23.79
CA ASP A 8 -11.90 17.82 -23.68
C ASP A 8 -12.10 18.41 -22.26
N GLY A 9 -11.32 17.94 -21.28
CA GLY A 9 -11.34 18.42 -19.90
C GLY A 9 -12.57 18.01 -19.08
N VAL A 10 -13.50 17.24 -19.66
CA VAL A 10 -14.76 16.85 -19.02
C VAL A 10 -14.98 15.34 -19.01
N THR A 11 -14.50 14.62 -20.02
CA THR A 11 -14.68 13.17 -20.11
C THR A 11 -13.58 12.46 -19.32
N PRO A 12 -13.90 11.60 -18.35
CA PRO A 12 -12.90 10.79 -17.67
C PRO A 12 -12.17 9.88 -18.67
N HIS A 13 -10.86 9.73 -18.52
CA HIS A 13 -10.12 8.73 -19.30
C HIS A 13 -10.68 7.32 -18.99
N PRO A 14 -10.70 6.36 -19.94
CA PRO A 14 -11.26 5.02 -19.71
C PRO A 14 -10.69 4.25 -18.50
N THR A 15 -9.49 4.63 -18.02
CA THR A 15 -8.87 4.05 -16.81
C THR A 15 -9.15 4.83 -15.53
N ASN A 16 -9.88 5.95 -15.58
CA ASN A 16 -10.25 6.73 -14.39
C ASN A 16 -11.41 6.05 -13.64
N ALA A 17 -11.09 5.02 -12.89
CA ALA A 17 -12.03 4.32 -12.02
C ALA A 17 -12.56 5.19 -10.87
N ARG A 18 -11.90 6.30 -10.53
CA ARG A 18 -12.40 7.20 -9.49
C ARG A 18 -13.70 7.89 -9.91
N ALA A 19 -13.86 8.19 -11.20
CA ALA A 19 -15.05 8.84 -11.73
C ALA A 19 -16.32 7.97 -11.63
N THR A 20 -16.18 6.65 -11.43
CA THR A 20 -17.31 5.73 -11.29
C THR A 20 -17.75 5.54 -9.84
N ILE A 21 -17.02 6.10 -8.87
CA ILE A 21 -17.31 5.93 -7.44
C ILE A 21 -18.25 7.05 -6.99
N LEU A 22 -19.43 6.68 -6.52
CA LEU A 22 -20.40 7.63 -5.97
C LEU A 22 -19.91 8.18 -4.62
N ASP A 23 -20.25 9.45 -4.35
CA ASP A 23 -19.99 10.06 -3.05
C ASP A 23 -21.10 9.68 -2.06
N ASP A 24 -20.72 8.97 -1.00
CA ASP A 24 -21.58 8.67 0.15
C ASP A 24 -20.88 9.17 1.43
N PRO A 25 -21.27 10.33 1.98
CA PRO A 25 -20.57 10.93 3.13
C PRO A 25 -20.66 10.11 4.42
N GLY A 26 -21.54 9.09 4.48
CA GLY A 26 -21.65 8.17 5.61
C GLY A 26 -20.75 6.94 5.50
N ALA A 27 -20.18 6.67 4.33
CA ALA A 27 -19.46 5.43 4.06
C ALA A 27 -18.05 5.43 4.67
N TRP A 28 -17.73 4.32 5.35
CA TRP A 28 -16.43 4.04 5.97
C TRP A 28 -15.84 2.77 5.35
N PHE A 29 -14.53 2.79 5.11
CA PHE A 29 -13.82 1.69 4.46
C PHE A 29 -12.53 1.40 5.21
N GLY A 30 -12.27 0.12 5.50
CA GLY A 30 -10.94 -0.38 5.85
C GLY A 30 -10.35 -1.09 4.64
N PHE A 31 -9.08 -0.84 4.35
CA PHE A 31 -8.34 -1.59 3.33
C PHE A 31 -7.10 -2.21 3.95
N GLU A 32 -6.89 -3.47 3.60
CA GLU A 32 -5.76 -4.30 4.03
C GLU A 32 -4.94 -4.62 2.77
N GLN A 33 -3.79 -3.94 2.61
CA GLN A 33 -2.96 -4.07 1.41
C GLN A 33 -1.79 -4.99 1.70
N GLU A 34 -1.88 -6.22 1.22
CA GLU A 34 -0.77 -7.16 1.20
C GLU A 34 0.19 -6.89 0.04
N PHE A 35 1.50 -7.12 0.25
CA PHE A 35 2.53 -6.97 -0.76
C PHE A 35 3.77 -7.81 -0.43
N PHE A 36 4.61 -8.04 -1.45
CA PHE A 36 5.91 -8.70 -1.31
C PHE A 36 7.03 -7.74 -1.67
N PHE A 37 8.12 -7.78 -0.89
CA PHE A 37 9.38 -7.21 -1.35
C PHE A 37 10.05 -8.14 -2.35
N TYR A 38 10.60 -7.58 -3.42
CA TYR A 38 11.37 -8.33 -4.41
C TYR A 38 12.78 -7.79 -4.55
N LYS A 39 13.75 -8.69 -4.70
CA LYS A 39 15.13 -8.39 -5.04
C LYS A 39 15.60 -9.42 -6.07
N ASN A 40 16.17 -8.95 -7.18
CA ASN A 40 16.68 -9.80 -8.26
C ASN A 40 15.64 -10.82 -8.79
N GLY A 41 14.39 -10.36 -8.97
CA GLY A 41 13.30 -11.20 -9.48
C GLY A 41 12.77 -12.25 -8.49
N ARG A 42 13.20 -12.22 -7.23
CA ARG A 42 12.74 -13.16 -6.19
C ARG A 42 12.22 -12.42 -4.96
N PRO A 43 11.25 -12.98 -4.22
CA PRO A 43 10.82 -12.41 -2.96
C PRO A 43 11.98 -12.28 -1.96
N LEU A 44 12.04 -11.16 -1.26
CA LEU A 44 13.07 -10.89 -0.27
C LEU A 44 13.03 -11.96 0.85
N GLY A 45 14.18 -12.55 1.15
CA GLY A 45 14.30 -13.62 2.16
C GLY A 45 14.04 -15.03 1.62
N PHE A 46 13.68 -15.20 0.35
CA PHE A 46 13.70 -16.51 -0.30
C PHE A 46 15.15 -16.97 -0.55
N PRO A 47 15.41 -18.29 -0.55
CA PRO A 47 16.67 -18.82 -1.03
C PRO A 47 16.87 -18.51 -2.51
N GLU A 48 18.12 -18.53 -2.97
CA GLU A 48 18.48 -18.28 -4.38
C GLU A 48 17.74 -19.22 -5.35
N SER A 49 17.58 -20.49 -4.94
CA SER A 49 16.77 -21.49 -5.63
C SER A 49 15.74 -22.11 -4.69
N GLY A 50 14.56 -22.45 -5.20
CA GLY A 50 13.51 -23.14 -4.43
C GLY A 50 12.63 -22.21 -3.60
N TYR A 51 12.13 -22.72 -2.49
CA TYR A 51 11.19 -22.05 -1.59
C TYR A 51 11.74 -22.01 -0.16
N PRO A 52 11.30 -21.04 0.68
CA PRO A 52 11.64 -21.06 2.10
C PRO A 52 11.03 -22.27 2.81
N ALA A 53 11.38 -22.45 4.08
CA ALA A 53 10.71 -23.45 4.93
C ALA A 53 9.18 -23.21 4.96
N PRO A 54 8.37 -24.25 5.22
CA PRO A 54 6.91 -24.13 5.27
C PRO A 54 6.42 -22.95 6.12
N GLN A 55 5.25 -22.44 5.76
CA GLN A 55 4.58 -21.36 6.49
C GLN A 55 4.39 -21.73 7.96
N GLY A 56 4.42 -20.72 8.84
CA GLY A 56 4.31 -20.90 10.28
C GLY A 56 5.06 -19.83 11.06
N PRO A 57 6.39 -19.71 10.93
CA PRO A 57 7.17 -18.79 11.76
C PRO A 57 7.14 -17.33 11.28
N TYR A 58 6.49 -17.03 10.15
CA TYR A 58 6.59 -15.74 9.48
C TYR A 58 5.51 -14.74 9.91
N TYR A 59 4.27 -15.19 10.10
CA TYR A 59 3.16 -14.33 10.48
C TYR A 59 3.42 -13.65 11.82
N THR A 60 3.34 -12.32 11.87
CA THR A 60 3.70 -11.50 13.05
C THR A 60 5.10 -11.80 13.61
N GLY A 61 5.97 -12.36 12.77
CA GLY A 61 7.29 -12.84 13.15
C GLY A 61 8.23 -11.71 13.58
N VAL A 62 9.22 -12.09 14.37
CA VAL A 62 10.35 -11.22 14.77
C VAL A 62 11.68 -11.91 14.46
N GLY A 63 12.74 -11.10 14.35
CA GLY A 63 14.08 -11.54 14.05
C GLY A 63 14.34 -11.74 12.55
N SER A 64 15.58 -11.49 12.13
CA SER A 64 16.03 -11.55 10.74
C SER A 64 15.71 -12.86 10.05
N LYS A 65 15.78 -13.98 10.78
CA LYS A 65 15.44 -15.31 10.27
C LYS A 65 14.01 -15.39 9.69
N ASN A 66 13.06 -14.71 10.33
CA ASN A 66 11.64 -14.81 10.00
C ASN A 66 11.20 -13.70 9.05
N VAL A 67 11.58 -12.45 9.34
CA VAL A 67 11.11 -11.27 8.59
C VAL A 67 12.14 -10.68 7.62
N GLY A 68 13.39 -11.13 7.65
CA GLY A 68 14.49 -10.57 6.85
C GLY A 68 15.16 -9.38 7.53
N ASP A 69 16.42 -9.11 7.17
CA ASP A 69 17.25 -8.08 7.82
C ASP A 69 16.78 -6.65 7.54
N VAL A 70 16.23 -6.40 6.34
CA VAL A 70 15.88 -5.04 5.89
C VAL A 70 14.37 -4.81 5.77
N ALA A 71 13.56 -5.87 5.69
CA ALA A 71 12.14 -5.71 5.38
C ALA A 71 11.39 -4.90 6.45
N ARG A 72 11.66 -5.17 7.73
CA ARG A 72 11.06 -4.42 8.84
C ARG A 72 11.42 -2.95 8.82
N GLN A 73 12.68 -2.62 8.52
CA GLN A 73 13.12 -1.23 8.41
C GLN A 73 12.31 -0.49 7.33
N ILE A 74 12.13 -1.11 6.16
CA ILE A 74 11.36 -0.52 5.06
C ILE A 74 9.89 -0.30 5.46
N VAL A 75 9.28 -1.27 6.15
CA VAL A 75 7.87 -1.17 6.56
C VAL A 75 7.66 -0.12 7.65
N GLU A 76 8.58 -0.03 8.62
CA GLU A 76 8.51 1.00 9.67
C GLU A 76 8.76 2.41 9.10
N GLU A 77 9.68 2.55 8.15
CA GLU A 77 9.88 3.82 7.43
C GLU A 77 8.65 4.19 6.59
N HIS A 78 8.02 3.23 5.90
CA HIS A 78 6.77 3.43 5.17
C HIS A 78 5.64 3.92 6.08
N LEU A 79 5.51 3.33 7.28
CA LEU A 79 4.54 3.78 8.28
C LEU A 79 4.78 5.25 8.65
N GLY A 80 6.04 5.62 8.95
CA GLY A 80 6.41 7.00 9.25
C GLY A 80 6.04 7.98 8.13
N ILE A 81 6.42 7.65 6.89
CA ILE A 81 6.11 8.48 5.71
C ILE A 81 4.60 8.63 5.50
N CYS A 82 3.82 7.56 5.72
CA CYS A 82 2.36 7.62 5.59
C CYS A 82 1.74 8.55 6.63
N LEU A 83 2.18 8.47 7.88
CA LEU A 83 1.70 9.33 8.96
C LEU A 83 2.06 10.79 8.69
N ASP A 84 3.29 11.06 8.26
CA ASP A 84 3.75 12.41 7.90
C ASP A 84 2.96 12.98 6.70
N ALA A 85 2.55 12.13 5.76
CA ALA A 85 1.70 12.49 4.63
C ALA A 85 0.20 12.67 5.01
N GLY A 86 -0.17 12.46 6.28
CA GLY A 86 -1.55 12.54 6.76
C GLY A 86 -2.46 11.40 6.28
N ILE A 87 -1.87 10.26 5.93
CA ILE A 87 -2.61 9.04 5.58
C ILE A 87 -3.05 8.36 6.88
N ASN A 88 -4.34 8.04 6.97
CA ASN A 88 -4.90 7.40 8.15
C ASN A 88 -4.54 5.90 8.17
N HIS A 89 -3.36 5.63 8.71
CA HIS A 89 -2.74 4.32 8.78
C HIS A 89 -3.07 3.64 10.12
N GLU A 90 -3.65 2.45 10.06
CA GLU A 90 -4.20 1.77 11.25
C GLU A 90 -3.27 0.67 11.79
N GLY A 91 -2.44 0.07 10.94
CA GLY A 91 -1.51 -0.97 11.40
C GLY A 91 -0.63 -1.56 10.30
N ILE A 92 0.36 -2.35 10.72
CA ILE A 92 1.25 -3.15 9.87
C ILE A 92 1.41 -4.54 10.46
N ASN A 93 1.61 -5.56 9.62
CA ASN A 93 2.04 -6.88 10.07
C ASN A 93 2.92 -7.58 9.02
N ALA A 94 3.80 -8.44 9.50
CA ALA A 94 4.43 -9.45 8.67
C ALA A 94 3.39 -10.53 8.36
N GLU A 95 3.27 -10.90 7.09
CA GLU A 95 2.26 -11.83 6.62
C GLU A 95 2.71 -13.29 6.70
N VAL A 96 1.82 -14.22 6.35
CA VAL A 96 2.04 -15.67 6.47
C VAL A 96 3.18 -16.15 5.57
N ALA A 97 3.39 -15.56 4.40
CA ALA A 97 4.51 -15.92 3.53
C ALA A 97 5.77 -15.11 3.84
N LYS A 98 6.95 -15.76 3.75
CA LYS A 98 8.22 -15.07 3.97
C LYS A 98 8.42 -13.92 2.98
N GLY A 99 8.73 -12.73 3.50
CA GLY A 99 8.93 -11.53 2.69
C GLY A 99 7.62 -10.82 2.28
N GLN A 100 6.47 -11.34 2.71
CA GLN A 100 5.17 -10.70 2.57
C GLN A 100 4.88 -9.82 3.79
N TRP A 101 4.24 -8.69 3.52
CA TRP A 101 3.82 -7.73 4.53
C TRP A 101 2.46 -7.16 4.18
N GLU A 102 1.81 -6.60 5.18
CA GLU A 102 0.55 -5.89 5.03
C GLU A 102 0.61 -4.55 5.76
N PHE A 103 -0.12 -3.59 5.21
CA PHE A 103 -0.49 -2.38 5.93
C PHE A 103 -1.99 -2.11 5.80
N GLN A 104 -2.58 -1.57 6.86
CA GLN A 104 -4.00 -1.23 6.91
C GLN A 104 -4.22 0.28 6.89
N ILE A 105 -5.19 0.73 6.10
CA ILE A 105 -5.64 2.13 6.09
C ILE A 105 -7.15 2.22 6.29
N PHE A 106 -7.59 3.31 6.89
CA PHE A 106 -9.00 3.58 7.06
C PHE A 106 -9.40 4.88 6.35
N GLY A 107 -10.37 4.77 5.44
CA GLY A 107 -10.92 5.85 4.65
C GLY A 107 -12.33 6.23 5.08
N LYS A 108 -12.56 7.50 5.37
CA LYS A 108 -13.91 8.09 5.39
C LYS A 108 -14.19 8.77 4.06
N ALA A 109 -15.40 8.63 3.54
CA ALA A 109 -15.81 9.36 2.36
C ALA A 109 -15.68 10.89 2.57
N PRO A 110 -15.29 11.66 1.55
CA PRO A 110 -15.15 13.10 1.67
C PRO A 110 -16.50 13.76 1.97
N ARG A 111 -16.53 14.68 2.94
CA ARG A 111 -17.75 15.39 3.38
C ARG A 111 -18.25 16.45 2.37
N LYS A 112 -17.56 16.66 1.25
CA LYS A 112 -17.93 17.62 0.19
C LYS A 112 -17.55 17.08 -1.20
N PRO A 113 -18.31 17.44 -2.25
CA PRO A 113 -17.92 17.14 -3.63
C PRO A 113 -16.52 17.73 -3.88
N PRO A 114 -15.59 16.95 -4.47
CA PRO A 114 -14.20 17.36 -4.55
C PRO A 114 -14.05 18.48 -5.58
N THR A 115 -14.01 19.73 -5.13
CA THR A 115 -13.42 20.81 -5.92
C THR A 115 -11.90 20.68 -6.00
N LYS A 116 -11.25 19.89 -5.12
CA LYS A 116 -9.87 19.42 -5.27
C LYS A 116 -9.69 18.03 -4.65
N CYS A 117 -8.81 17.27 -5.28
CA CYS A 117 -8.50 15.86 -5.11
C CYS A 117 -8.62 15.27 -3.68
N GLY A 118 -9.44 14.22 -3.55
CA GLY A 118 -9.66 13.48 -2.29
C GLY A 118 -8.70 12.31 -2.07
N SER A 119 -8.49 11.99 -0.79
CA SER A 119 -7.49 11.10 -0.18
C SER A 119 -7.52 9.61 -0.55
N ARG A 120 -8.48 9.15 -1.37
CA ARG A 120 -8.75 7.71 -1.60
C ARG A 120 -7.65 6.90 -2.30
N ALA A 121 -6.72 7.54 -3.03
CA ALA A 121 -5.66 6.82 -3.76
C ALA A 121 -4.24 7.22 -3.34
N THR A 122 -4.11 7.87 -2.17
CA THR A 122 -2.83 8.48 -1.74
C THR A 122 -1.84 7.44 -1.24
N SER A 123 -2.26 6.39 -0.52
CA SER A 123 -1.35 5.40 0.08
C SER A 123 -0.65 4.52 -0.96
N CYS A 124 -1.42 3.84 -1.82
CA CYS A 124 -0.84 2.87 -2.76
C CYS A 124 0.04 3.54 -3.84
N ASN A 125 -0.25 4.79 -4.22
CA ASN A 125 0.53 5.54 -5.22
C ASN A 125 1.68 6.37 -4.66
N ALA A 126 1.65 6.80 -3.38
CA ALA A 126 2.77 7.52 -2.78
C ALA A 126 4.01 6.60 -2.65
N TRP A 127 3.80 5.33 -2.31
CA TRP A 127 4.89 4.37 -2.14
C TRP A 127 5.57 3.96 -3.45
N ARG A 128 4.78 3.69 -4.52
CA ARG A 128 5.35 3.32 -5.84
C ARG A 128 6.30 4.36 -6.43
N LYS A 129 6.12 5.65 -6.09
CA LYS A 129 6.95 6.73 -6.64
C LYS A 129 8.27 6.91 -5.90
N ASN A 130 8.31 6.70 -4.57
CA ASN A 130 9.53 6.89 -3.79
C ASN A 130 10.54 5.73 -3.92
N MET A 131 10.08 4.49 -4.15
CA MET A 131 11.00 3.36 -4.38
C MET A 131 11.56 3.26 -5.80
N ALA A 132 10.96 3.93 -6.78
CA ALA A 132 11.52 3.99 -8.13
C ALA A 132 12.68 4.98 -8.26
N SER A 133 12.96 5.76 -7.21
CA SER A 133 13.99 6.80 -7.15
C SER A 133 15.20 6.45 -6.27
N THR A 134 15.31 5.21 -5.79
CA THR A 134 16.44 4.68 -5.00
C THR A 134 16.90 3.36 -5.58
#